data_AF-A0A1M7THA3-F1
#
_entry.id   AF-A0A1M7THA3-F1
#
_cell.length_a   1.000
_cell.length_b   1.000
_cell.length_c   1.000
_cell.angle_alpha   90.00
_cell.angle_beta   90.00
_cell.angle_gamma   90.00
#
_symmetry.space_group_name_H-M   'P 1'
#
loop_
_entity.id
_entity.type
_entity.pdbx_description
1 polymer ?
#
loop_
_entity_poly.entity_id
_entity_poly.type
_entity_poly.pdbx_seq_one_letter_code
_entity_poly.pdbx_strand_id
1 'polypeptide(L)'
;MSANILLQRRLKNCIETILELEPVLEQFSMGKDFLTEFNRLKSFMTRLDNIFSQSLEKIREDDVMRIELATATFLQELNLPESNACERLGQQIYLQ
;
A
#
# COMPACT_ATOMS: atom_id res chain seq x y z
N MET A 1 3.10 23.17 -12.25
CA MET A 1 2.72 22.20 -11.19
C MET A 1 3.95 21.98 -10.32
N SER A 2 3.89 22.09 -8.99
CA SER A 2 5.07 21.88 -8.15
C SER A 2 5.43 20.39 -8.09
N ALA A 3 6.73 20.04 -8.07
CA ALA A 3 7.18 18.66 -8.05
C ALA A 3 6.58 17.86 -6.88
N ASN A 4 6.38 18.51 -5.72
CA ASN A 4 5.78 17.87 -4.54
C ASN A 4 4.34 17.39 -4.78
N ILE A 5 3.50 18.16 -5.50
CA ILE A 5 2.14 17.74 -5.85
C ILE A 5 2.14 16.48 -6.73
N LEU A 6 3.16 16.33 -7.60
CA LEU A 6 3.30 15.13 -8.41
C LEU A 6 3.63 13.90 -7.56
N LEU A 7 4.49 14.06 -6.55
CA LEU A 7 4.85 12.99 -5.60
C LEU A 7 3.67 12.56 -4.74
N GLN A 8 2.88 13.52 -4.26
CA GLN A 8 1.65 13.26 -3.51
C GLN A 8 0.67 12.40 -4.31
N ARG A 9 0.45 12.75 -5.60
CA ARG A 9 -0.43 11.98 -6.48
C ARG A 9 0.05 10.56 -6.71
N ARG A 10 1.36 10.37 -6.91
CA ARG A 10 1.93 9.03 -7.10
C ARG A 10 1.75 8.16 -5.85
N LEU A 11 2.08 8.70 -4.68
CA LEU A 11 1.91 7.98 -3.43
C LEU A 11 0.43 7.63 -3.17
N LYS A 12 -0.47 8.59 -3.43
CA LYS A 12 -1.92 8.39 -3.33
C LYS A 12 -2.39 7.29 -4.26
N ASN A 13 -2.00 7.32 -5.52
CA ASN A 13 -2.33 6.28 -6.50
C ASN A 13 -1.87 4.90 -6.02
N CYS A 14 -0.63 4.75 -5.53
CA CYS A 14 -0.11 3.47 -5.06
C CYS A 14 -0.97 2.86 -3.94
N ILE A 15 -1.37 3.69 -2.98
CA ILE A 15 -2.15 3.21 -1.85
C ILE A 15 -3.60 2.96 -2.27
N GLU A 16 -4.21 3.85 -3.07
CA GLU A 16 -5.55 3.63 -3.65
C GLU A 16 -5.62 2.32 -4.44
N THR A 17 -4.62 2.01 -5.26
CA THR A 17 -4.53 0.73 -5.98
C THR A 17 -4.52 -0.48 -5.03
N ILE A 18 -3.85 -0.39 -3.88
CA ILE A 18 -3.90 -1.46 -2.88
C ILE A 18 -5.30 -1.54 -2.26
N LEU A 19 -5.92 -0.41 -1.95
CA LEU A 19 -7.24 -0.35 -1.33
C LEU A 19 -8.36 -0.88 -2.23
N GLU A 20 -8.25 -0.69 -3.54
CA GLU A 20 -9.20 -1.24 -4.52
C GLU A 20 -9.29 -2.78 -4.51
N LEU A 21 -8.28 -3.45 -3.94
CA LEU A 21 -8.25 -4.91 -3.81
C LEU A 21 -9.08 -5.42 -2.63
N GLU A 22 -9.55 -4.55 -1.74
CA GLU A 22 -10.32 -4.92 -0.54
C GLU A 22 -11.41 -5.97 -0.80
N PRO A 23 -12.28 -5.83 -1.83
CA PRO A 23 -13.37 -6.77 -2.05
C PRO A 23 -12.88 -8.17 -2.44
N VAL A 24 -11.72 -8.24 -3.09
CA VAL A 24 -11.07 -9.50 -3.50
C VAL A 24 -10.40 -10.14 -2.28
N LEU A 25 -9.73 -9.32 -1.47
CA LEU A 25 -9.03 -9.74 -0.25
C LEU A 25 -9.99 -10.24 0.84
N GLU A 26 -11.22 -9.71 0.90
CA GLU A 26 -12.28 -10.18 1.80
C GLU A 26 -12.87 -11.53 1.38
N GLN A 27 -12.87 -11.84 0.07
CA GLN A 27 -13.36 -13.11 -0.46
C GLN A 27 -12.35 -14.24 -0.26
N PHE A 28 -11.06 -13.92 -0.36
CA PHE A 28 -10.01 -14.80 0.10
C PHE A 28 -10.08 -14.87 1.62
N SER A 29 -10.06 -16.07 2.19
CA SER A 29 -9.93 -16.26 3.65
C SER A 29 -8.50 -15.92 4.12
N MET A 30 -7.98 -14.77 3.67
CA MET A 30 -6.70 -14.23 4.14
C MET A 30 -6.75 -14.07 5.65
N GLY A 31 -5.63 -14.39 6.30
CA GLY A 31 -5.54 -14.33 7.75
C GLY A 31 -5.95 -12.97 8.31
N LYS A 32 -6.53 -12.96 9.51
CA LYS A 32 -6.94 -11.75 10.24
C LYS A 32 -5.84 -10.69 10.34
N ASP A 33 -4.57 -11.11 10.30
CA ASP A 33 -3.41 -10.25 10.36
C ASP A 33 -3.28 -9.37 9.11
N PHE A 34 -3.53 -9.94 7.93
CA PHE A 34 -3.48 -9.20 6.67
C PHE A 34 -4.58 -8.12 6.61
N LEU A 35 -5.82 -8.49 6.97
CA LEU A 35 -6.93 -7.52 7.06
C LEU A 35 -6.66 -6.42 8.11
N THR A 36 -5.93 -6.75 9.19
CA THR A 36 -5.54 -5.77 10.22
C THR A 36 -4.55 -4.75 9.64
N GLU A 37 -3.51 -5.20 8.94
CA GLU A 37 -2.56 -4.31 8.28
C GLU A 37 -3.23 -3.49 7.16
N PHE A 38 -4.16 -4.10 6.42
CA PHE A 38 -4.95 -3.41 5.40
C PHE A 38 -5.81 -2.28 5.98
N ASN A 39 -6.44 -2.51 7.14
CA ASN A 39 -7.18 -1.48 7.86
C ASN A 39 -6.28 -0.34 8.38
N ARG A 40 -5.05 -0.65 8.77
CA ARG A 40 -4.05 0.38 9.12
C ARG A 40 -3.68 1.23 7.90
N LEU A 41 -3.52 0.61 6.73
CA LEU A 41 -3.26 1.31 5.48
C LEU A 41 -4.39 2.27 5.10
N LYS A 42 -5.66 1.85 5.24
CA LYS A 42 -6.84 2.73 5.07
C LYS A 42 -6.79 3.94 6.01
N SER A 43 -6.54 3.69 7.29
CA SER A 43 -6.43 4.74 8.31
C SER A 43 -5.28 5.70 8.03
N PHE A 44 -4.19 5.20 7.46
CA PHE A 44 -3.05 6.00 7.05
C PHE A 44 -3.39 6.88 5.83
N MET A 45 -4.14 6.37 4.84
CA MET A 45 -4.58 7.15 3.68
C MET A 45 -5.42 8.37 4.10
N THR A 46 -6.35 8.19 5.04
CA THR A 46 -7.14 9.31 5.60
C THR A 46 -6.27 10.35 6.29
N ARG A 47 -5.17 9.94 6.94
CA ARG A 47 -4.21 10.88 7.54
C ARG A 47 -3.36 11.56 6.47
N LEU A 48 -2.95 10.84 5.44
CA LEU A 48 -2.19 11.38 4.31
C LEU A 48 -2.95 12.49 3.59
N ASP A 49 -4.25 12.33 3.33
CA ASP A 49 -5.05 13.41 2.72
C ASP A 49 -5.06 14.70 3.58
N ASN A 50 -5.04 14.55 4.91
CA ASN A 50 -4.95 15.68 5.85
C ASN A 50 -3.52 16.27 5.90
N ILE A 51 -2.48 15.42 5.88
CA ILE A 51 -1.07 15.82 5.91
C ILE A 51 -0.69 16.53 4.61
N PHE A 52 -1.08 16.01 3.45
CA PHE A 52 -0.81 16.62 2.15
C PHE A 52 -1.48 17.98 1.97
N SER A 53 -2.62 18.19 2.64
CA SER A 53 -3.37 19.45 2.59
C SER A 53 -2.82 20.52 3.54
N GLN A 54 -2.07 20.14 4.59
CA GLN A 54 -1.65 21.07 5.65
C GLN A 54 -0.14 21.12 5.90
N SER A 55 0.66 20.19 5.34
CA SER A 55 2.08 20.07 5.68
C SER A 55 3.01 20.68 4.62
N LEU A 56 3.96 21.48 5.12
CA LEU A 56 5.17 21.92 4.41
C LEU A 56 6.24 20.82 4.28
N GLU A 57 5.95 19.58 4.70
CA GLU A 57 6.88 18.47 4.63
C GLU A 57 7.15 18.03 3.18
N LYS A 58 8.43 18.03 2.83
CA LYS A 58 8.88 17.71 1.48
C LYS A 58 8.95 16.18 1.33
N ILE A 59 8.01 15.63 0.58
CA ILE A 59 8.08 14.24 0.13
C ILE A 59 9.34 14.07 -0.71
N ARG A 60 10.09 13.01 -0.45
CA ARG A 60 11.27 12.64 -1.22
C ARG A 60 10.89 11.66 -2.32
N GLU A 61 11.49 11.84 -3.49
CA GLU A 61 11.33 10.94 -4.62
C GLU A 61 11.68 9.48 -4.24
N ASP A 62 12.80 9.28 -3.54
CA ASP A 62 13.25 7.93 -3.13
C ASP A 62 12.19 7.18 -2.31
N ASP A 63 11.48 7.89 -1.43
CA ASP A 63 10.45 7.28 -0.59
C ASP A 63 9.23 6.90 -1.44
N VAL A 64 8.85 7.73 -2.41
CA VAL A 64 7.79 7.42 -3.37
C VAL A 64 8.16 6.19 -4.21
N MET A 65 9.39 6.13 -4.73
CA MET A 65 9.87 4.99 -5.52
C MET A 65 9.86 3.68 -4.73
N ARG A 66 10.22 3.72 -3.43
CA ARG A 66 10.16 2.55 -2.56
C ARG A 66 8.73 2.06 -2.36
N ILE A 67 7.79 2.97 -2.18
CA ILE A 67 6.36 2.63 -2.06
C ILE A 67 5.82 2.08 -3.38
N GLU A 68 6.15 2.70 -4.52
CA GLU A 68 5.78 2.19 -5.85
C GLU A 68 6.28 0.76 -6.08
N LEU A 69 7.54 0.47 -5.72
CA LEU A 69 8.11 -0.86 -5.86
C LEU A 69 7.44 -1.89 -4.93
N ALA A 70 7.16 -1.50 -3.69
CA ALA A 70 6.46 -2.37 -2.73
C ALA A 70 5.04 -2.68 -3.21
N THR A 71 4.32 -1.67 -3.71
CA THR A 71 2.99 -1.85 -4.31
C THR A 71 3.05 -2.78 -5.53
N ALA A 72 4.00 -2.58 -6.44
CA ALA A 72 4.15 -3.44 -7.62
C ALA A 72 4.45 -4.90 -7.24
N THR A 73 5.35 -5.11 -6.28
CA THR A 73 5.68 -6.45 -5.74
C THR A 73 4.44 -7.11 -5.13
N PHE A 74 3.70 -6.38 -4.30
CA PHE A 74 2.47 -6.86 -3.68
C PHE A 74 1.43 -7.29 -4.72
N LEU A 75 1.19 -6.48 -5.75
CA LEU A 75 0.26 -6.81 -6.84
C LEU A 75 0.73 -8.04 -7.65
N GLN A 76 2.04 -8.19 -7.87
CA GLN A 76 2.58 -9.37 -8.53
C GLN A 76 2.34 -10.63 -7.70
N GLU A 77 2.53 -10.56 -6.38
CA GLU A 77 2.30 -11.69 -5.48
C GLU A 77 0.84 -12.11 -5.43
N LEU A 78 -0.11 -11.16 -5.45
CA LEU A 78 -1.53 -11.46 -5.54
C LEU A 78 -1.95 -12.15 -6.84
N ASN A 79 -1.22 -11.92 -7.95
CA ASN A 79 -1.46 -12.59 -9.23
C ASN A 79 -0.86 -14.01 -9.29
N LEU A 80 -0.14 -14.45 -8.26
CA LEU A 80 0.37 -15.82 -8.17
C LEU A 80 -0.74 -16.76 -7.63
N PRO A 81 -0.76 -18.03 -8.05
CA PRO A 81 -1.76 -18.99 -7.58
C PRO A 81 -1.80 -19.02 -6.04
N GLU A 82 -3.03 -18.97 -5.49
CA GLU A 82 -3.38 -18.72 -4.08
C GLU A 82 -2.52 -19.47 -3.05
N SER A 83 -2.08 -20.68 -3.37
CA SER A 83 -1.20 -21.50 -2.53
C SER A 83 0.16 -20.85 -2.20
N ASN A 84 0.67 -19.98 -3.07
CA ASN A 84 2.04 -19.44 -2.95
C ASN A 84 2.09 -17.94 -2.59
N ALA A 85 0.96 -17.24 -2.69
CA ALA A 85 0.86 -15.81 -2.37
C ALA A 85 0.73 -15.59 -0.85
N CYS A 86 -0.19 -16.34 -0.21
CA CYS A 86 -0.43 -16.26 1.23
C CYS A 86 0.78 -16.68 2.09
N GLU A 87 1.53 -17.71 1.70
CA GLU A 87 2.73 -18.15 2.45
C GLU A 87 3.84 -17.09 2.40
N ARG A 88 4.05 -16.43 1.26
CA ARG A 88 5.13 -15.46 1.09
C ARG A 88 4.84 -14.12 1.76
N LEU A 89 3.61 -13.63 1.65
CA LEU A 89 3.17 -12.42 2.35
C LEU A 89 3.25 -12.60 3.87
N GLY A 90 2.83 -13.76 4.39
CA GLY A 90 2.95 -14.08 5.82
C GLY A 90 4.40 -14.17 6.31
N GLN A 91 5.31 -14.72 5.49
CA GLN A 91 6.73 -14.85 5.85
C GLN A 91 7.52 -13.54 5.74
N GLN A 92 7.18 -12.66 4.79
CA GLN A 92 7.88 -11.37 4.64
C GLN A 92 7.49 -10.37 5.73
N ILE A 93 6.25 -10.41 6.25
CA ILE A 93 5.82 -9.53 7.35
C ILE A 93 6.52 -9.91 8.67
N TYR A 94 6.91 -11.17 8.86
CA TYR A 94 7.54 -11.66 10.10
C TYR A 94 9.08 -11.54 10.14
N LEU A 95 9.72 -11.04 9.07
CA LEU A 95 11.18 -10.94 8.94
C LEU A 95 11.70 -9.50 8.85
N GLN A 96 10.93 -8.49 9.27
CA GLN A 96 11.40 -7.11 9.43
C GLN A 96 11.27 -6.61 10.87
#